data_AF-A0A3B9ZLA2-F1
#
_entry.id   AF-A0A3B9ZLA2-F1
#
_cell.length_a   1.000
_cell.length_b   1.000
_cell.length_c   1.000
_cell.angle_alpha   90.00
_cell.angle_beta   90.00
_cell.angle_gamma   90.00
#
_symmetry.space_group_name_H-M   'P 1'
#
loop_
_entity.id
_entity.type
_entity.pdbx_description
1 polymer ?
#
loop_
_entity_poly.entity_id
_entity_poly.type
_entity_poly.pdbx_seq_one_letter_code
_entity_poly.pdbx_strand_id
1 'polypeptide(L)'
;MNRISAVRSGNSVTVYMDGVNNVFTFDREEDAKEIFRTALETKANPTEDNLNAFRALMDPFYKIEATNLIERDRSGNLYLKGYNIAMPQLMKEKILEYIEEGFDMTPLINFWKLLMLNEDKVVIDSLYKFAQHFQFPITDMGYFIAYKSVNFAGKKVEPLAIKICNEFIRIKSIGKNPDNYSLICNNPDSEGVKGYQLMENVKLQEYLDQEEEDTAEAIPMRELFKMTDAERDAFYDEEMDGYYRQSIIYTRDVVKVEGILSNLFDSLGDMFKEVEGSFTDIHTGKMTIRLGEPARMNRADCDNDPNVTCSRGLHVGTPEYVSGFGGGNSYKIACLVNPMNVVAVPVDYNGQKMR
;
A
#
# COMPACT_ATOMS: atom_id res chain seq x y z
N MET A 1 4.81 0.33 47.83
CA MET A 1 6.20 0.77 48.08
C MET A 1 7.07 -0.07 47.17
N ASN A 2 7.51 0.48 46.03
CA ASN A 2 8.20 -0.29 45.00
C ASN A 2 9.58 -0.68 45.52
N ARG A 3 9.81 -1.96 45.79
CA ARG A 3 11.05 -2.43 46.41
C ARG A 3 12.01 -2.84 45.31
N ILE A 4 12.90 -1.92 44.96
CA ILE A 4 14.01 -2.18 44.04
C ILE A 4 15.25 -2.58 44.85
N SER A 5 15.83 -3.73 44.53
CA SER A 5 17.14 -4.15 45.04
C SER A 5 17.94 -4.73 43.89
N ALA A 6 19.22 -4.38 43.79
CA ALA A 6 20.10 -4.92 42.77
C ALA A 6 21.42 -5.35 43.40
N VAL A 7 22.00 -6.42 42.88
CA VAL A 7 23.33 -6.93 43.25
C VAL A 7 24.09 -7.23 41.96
N ARG A 8 25.32 -6.71 41.84
CA ARG A 8 26.22 -7.02 40.72
C ARG A 8 27.34 -7.94 41.20
N SER A 9 27.65 -8.96 40.40
CA SER A 9 28.80 -9.84 40.58
C SER A 9 29.48 -10.04 39.22
N GLY A 10 30.63 -9.38 39.02
CA GLY A 10 31.32 -9.35 37.73
C GLY A 10 30.40 -8.87 36.61
N ASN A 11 30.23 -9.70 35.59
CA ASN A 11 29.38 -9.41 34.44
C ASN A 11 27.89 -9.77 34.65
N SER A 12 27.49 -10.18 35.85
CA SER A 12 26.09 -10.52 36.15
C SER A 12 25.45 -9.50 37.09
N VAL A 13 24.19 -9.16 36.82
CA VAL A 13 23.36 -8.28 37.64
C VAL A 13 22.08 -9.02 38.01
N THR A 14 21.79 -9.14 39.30
CA THR A 14 20.49 -9.61 39.79
C THR A 14 19.69 -8.41 40.25
N VAL A 15 18.48 -8.24 39.71
CA VAL A 15 17.56 -7.17 40.07
C VAL A 15 16.27 -7.78 40.61
N TYR A 16 15.88 -7.37 41.81
CA TYR A 16 14.58 -7.64 42.40
C TYR A 16 13.72 -6.37 42.34
N MET A 17 12.55 -6.46 41.73
CA MET A 17 11.57 -5.39 41.66
C MET A 17 10.17 -5.99 41.79
N ASP A 18 9.37 -5.46 42.72
CA ASP A 18 7.93 -5.75 42.87
C ASP A 18 7.58 -7.26 42.95
N GLY A 19 8.48 -8.07 43.54
CA GLY A 19 8.27 -9.52 43.70
C GLY A 19 8.92 -10.38 42.61
N VAL A 20 9.47 -9.77 41.57
CA VAL A 20 10.10 -10.45 40.43
C VAL A 20 11.62 -10.32 40.53
N ASN A 21 12.34 -11.44 40.35
CA ASN A 21 13.78 -11.48 40.22
C ASN A 21 14.17 -11.63 38.74
N ASN A 22 14.99 -10.72 38.23
CA ASN A 22 15.61 -10.81 36.93
C ASN A 22 17.12 -10.95 37.08
N VAL A 23 17.72 -11.89 36.36
CA VAL A 23 19.18 -12.09 36.33
C VAL A 23 19.65 -11.79 34.92
N PHE A 24 20.53 -10.80 34.80
CA PHE A 24 21.16 -10.40 33.55
C PHE A 24 22.63 -10.82 33.58
N THR A 25 23.11 -11.40 32.48
CA THR A 25 24.52 -11.76 32.30
C THR A 25 25.00 -11.14 30.99
N PHE A 26 26.11 -10.43 31.04
CA PHE A 26 26.66 -9.68 29.91
C PHE A 26 28.03 -10.20 29.50
N ASP A 27 28.40 -9.98 28.24
CA ASP A 27 29.74 -10.30 27.76
C ASP A 27 30.77 -9.26 28.24
N ARG A 28 30.35 -7.99 28.36
CA ARG A 28 31.20 -6.89 28.82
C ARG A 28 30.81 -6.44 30.22
N GLU A 29 31.82 -6.15 31.03
CA GLU A 29 31.60 -5.65 32.40
C GLU A 29 30.89 -4.27 32.40
N GLU A 30 31.14 -3.44 31.39
CA GLU A 30 30.53 -2.10 31.29
C GLU A 30 29.00 -2.16 31.15
N ASP A 31 28.46 -3.11 30.38
CA ASP A 31 27.01 -3.29 30.24
C ASP A 31 26.37 -3.70 31.59
N ALA A 32 27.06 -4.57 32.35
CA ALA A 32 26.65 -4.95 33.71
C ALA A 32 26.70 -3.77 34.70
N LYS A 33 27.71 -2.89 34.59
CA LYS A 33 27.80 -1.67 35.40
C LYS A 33 26.67 -0.69 35.06
N GLU A 34 26.33 -0.55 33.78
CA GLU A 34 25.27 0.33 33.33
C GLU A 34 23.91 -0.08 33.89
N ILE A 35 23.50 -1.35 33.72
CA ILE A 35 22.23 -1.84 34.28
C ILE A 35 22.17 -1.70 35.80
N PHE A 36 23.27 -2.01 36.49
CA PHE A 36 23.34 -1.86 37.94
C PHE A 36 23.21 -0.39 38.37
N ARG A 37 23.87 0.54 37.68
CA ARG A 37 23.76 1.97 37.93
C ARG A 37 22.32 2.45 37.72
N THR A 38 21.69 2.08 36.61
CA THR A 38 20.30 2.44 36.32
C THR A 38 19.35 1.92 37.40
N ALA A 39 19.56 0.70 37.90
CA ALA A 39 18.77 0.14 39.01
C ALA A 39 18.87 0.98 40.30
N LEU A 40 20.06 1.48 40.62
CA LEU A 40 20.30 2.34 41.78
C LEU A 40 19.70 3.74 41.59
N GLU A 41 19.79 4.30 40.38
CA GLU A 41 19.21 5.60 40.03
C GLU A 41 17.68 5.56 40.10
N THR A 42 17.04 4.53 39.53
CA THR A 42 15.59 4.32 39.64
C THR A 42 15.16 4.11 41.09
N LYS A 43 15.98 3.41 41.90
CA LYS A 43 15.72 3.24 43.34
C LYS A 43 15.79 4.58 44.10
N ALA A 44 16.73 5.45 43.73
CA ALA A 44 16.91 6.76 44.36
C ALA A 44 15.81 7.76 43.97
N ASN A 45 15.29 7.67 42.74
CA ASN A 45 14.24 8.53 42.22
C ASN A 45 13.11 7.73 41.55
N PRO A 46 12.22 7.08 42.33
CA PRO A 46 11.21 6.16 41.82
C PRO A 46 9.95 6.90 41.32
N THR A 47 10.11 7.85 40.40
CA THR A 47 8.96 8.41 39.66
C THR A 47 8.32 7.33 38.79
N GLU A 48 7.05 7.49 38.45
CA GLU A 48 6.33 6.53 37.61
C GLU A 48 7.01 6.35 36.25
N ASP A 49 7.52 7.43 35.67
CA ASP A 49 8.30 7.40 34.42
C ASP A 49 9.62 6.61 34.58
N ASN A 50 10.39 6.85 35.66
CA ASN A 50 11.65 6.13 35.89
C ASN A 50 11.42 4.64 36.16
N LEU A 51 10.34 4.31 36.86
CA LEU A 51 9.92 2.93 37.11
C LEU A 51 9.51 2.24 35.80
N ASN A 52 8.71 2.91 34.96
CA ASN A 52 8.27 2.37 33.68
C ASN A 52 9.45 2.18 32.72
N ALA A 53 10.35 3.15 32.63
CA ALA A 53 11.55 3.06 31.81
C ALA A 53 12.45 1.89 32.26
N PHE A 54 12.65 1.74 33.58
CA PHE A 54 13.45 0.64 34.10
C PHE A 54 12.78 -0.73 33.95
N ARG A 55 11.44 -0.80 34.08
CA ARG A 55 10.69 -2.04 33.77
C ARG A 55 10.82 -2.43 32.31
N ALA A 56 10.72 -1.48 31.38
CA ALA A 56 10.94 -1.71 29.95
C ALA A 56 12.37 -2.18 29.64
N LEU A 57 13.36 -1.69 30.39
CA LEU A 57 14.75 -2.14 30.28
C LEU A 57 14.95 -3.57 30.80
N MET A 58 14.25 -3.94 31.87
CA MET A 58 14.33 -5.29 32.44
C MET A 58 13.54 -6.33 31.66
N ASP A 59 12.42 -5.92 31.07
CA ASP A 59 11.52 -6.77 30.32
C ASP A 59 11.03 -6.00 29.08
N PRO A 60 11.53 -6.33 27.88
CA PRO A 60 11.11 -5.69 26.65
C PRO A 60 9.59 -5.75 26.45
N PHE A 61 8.94 -6.81 26.96
CA PHE A 61 7.50 -7.00 26.84
C PHE A 61 6.67 -6.21 27.86
N TYR A 62 7.29 -5.50 28.82
CA TYR A 62 6.57 -4.65 29.78
C TYR A 62 5.68 -3.61 29.10
N LYS A 63 6.17 -3.01 28.00
CA LYS A 63 5.39 -2.03 27.24
C LYS A 63 4.15 -2.64 26.57
N ILE A 64 4.18 -3.95 26.29
CA ILE A 64 3.02 -4.66 25.75
C ILE A 64 1.94 -4.81 26.82
N GLU A 65 2.30 -5.16 28.06
CA GLU A 65 1.34 -5.31 29.16
C GLU A 65 0.63 -3.97 29.48
N ALA A 66 1.32 -2.84 29.29
CA ALA A 66 0.75 -1.51 29.45
C ALA A 66 -0.39 -1.19 28.44
N THR A 67 -0.52 -1.95 27.35
CA THR A 67 -1.59 -1.76 26.36
C THR A 67 -2.97 -2.20 26.86
N ASN A 68 -3.05 -3.01 27.93
CA ASN A 68 -4.27 -3.66 28.44
C ASN A 68 -5.03 -4.53 27.40
N LEU A 69 -4.45 -4.75 26.21
CA LEU A 69 -4.98 -5.60 25.14
C LEU A 69 -4.37 -7.00 25.16
N ILE A 70 -3.15 -7.13 25.69
CA ILE A 70 -2.37 -8.35 25.69
C ILE A 70 -2.06 -8.76 27.14
N GLU A 71 -2.24 -10.04 27.42
CA GLU A 71 -1.90 -10.67 28.70
C GLU A 71 -0.72 -11.62 28.52
N ARG A 72 0.10 -11.76 29.56
CA ARG A 72 1.27 -12.63 29.57
C ARG A 72 1.14 -13.71 30.63
N ASP A 73 1.46 -14.96 30.27
CA ASP A 73 1.54 -16.05 31.24
C ASP A 73 2.92 -16.14 31.91
N ARG A 74 3.04 -17.01 32.92
CA ARG A 74 4.31 -17.25 33.63
C ARG A 74 5.42 -17.84 32.75
N SER A 75 5.07 -18.41 31.60
CA SER A 75 6.00 -18.97 30.63
C SER A 75 6.46 -17.95 29.59
N GLY A 76 5.93 -16.72 29.65
CA GLY A 76 6.27 -15.65 28.73
C GLY A 76 5.51 -15.70 27.40
N ASN A 77 4.46 -16.50 27.30
CA ASN A 77 3.56 -16.46 26.15
C ASN A 77 2.63 -15.26 26.27
N LEU A 78 2.36 -14.63 25.13
CA LEU A 78 1.45 -13.48 25.02
C LEU A 78 0.13 -13.92 24.44
N TYR A 79 -0.97 -13.40 24.97
CA TYR A 79 -2.34 -13.73 24.58
C TYR A 79 -3.11 -12.43 24.37
N LEU A 80 -4.07 -12.43 23.47
CA LEU A 80 -5.08 -11.36 23.51
C LEU A 80 -5.95 -11.57 24.75
N LYS A 81 -6.21 -10.48 25.46
CA LYS A 81 -7.01 -10.48 26.68
C LYS A 81 -8.35 -11.17 26.46
N GLY A 82 -8.66 -12.17 27.29
CA GLY A 82 -9.87 -12.98 27.19
C GLY A 82 -9.81 -14.16 26.22
N TYR A 83 -8.66 -14.40 25.57
CA TYR A 83 -8.42 -15.53 24.68
C TYR A 83 -7.28 -16.41 25.19
N ASN A 84 -7.29 -17.69 24.83
CA ASN A 84 -6.33 -18.70 25.30
C ASN A 84 -5.39 -19.21 24.20
N ILE A 85 -5.35 -18.54 23.04
CA ILE A 85 -4.45 -18.88 21.95
C ILE A 85 -3.20 -18.01 22.08
N ALA A 86 -2.06 -18.66 22.31
CA ALA A 86 -0.77 -18.00 22.42
C ALA A 86 -0.38 -17.39 21.08
N MET A 87 0.11 -16.15 21.12
CA MET A 87 0.60 -15.43 19.95
C MET A 87 1.92 -16.03 19.45
N PRO A 88 2.00 -16.38 18.15
CA PRO A 88 3.25 -16.78 17.49
C PRO A 88 4.44 -15.86 17.80
N GLN A 89 5.61 -16.47 17.99
CA GLN A 89 6.85 -15.79 18.38
C GLN A 89 7.18 -14.59 17.48
N LEU A 90 7.11 -14.78 16.16
CA LEU A 90 7.40 -13.74 15.17
C LEU A 90 6.46 -12.53 15.28
N MET A 91 5.19 -12.73 15.64
CA MET A 91 4.28 -11.60 15.85
C MET A 91 4.61 -10.84 17.13
N LYS A 92 5.01 -11.55 18.20
CA LYS A 92 5.43 -10.90 19.45
C LYS A 92 6.62 -9.98 19.21
N GLU A 93 7.61 -10.46 18.45
CA GLU A 93 8.79 -9.70 18.05
C GLU A 93 8.41 -8.47 17.22
N LYS A 94 7.55 -8.63 16.21
CA LYS A 94 7.13 -7.49 15.37
C LYS A 94 6.28 -6.46 16.10
N ILE A 95 5.42 -6.89 17.02
CA ILE A 95 4.65 -5.98 17.87
C ILE A 95 5.58 -5.18 18.79
N LEU A 96 6.58 -5.83 19.37
CA LEU A 96 7.58 -5.17 20.19
C LEU A 96 8.36 -4.12 19.37
N GLU A 97 8.81 -4.47 18.16
CA GLU A 97 9.45 -3.54 17.23
C GLU A 97 8.56 -2.30 16.96
N TYR A 98 7.26 -2.51 16.70
CA TYR A 98 6.32 -1.41 16.49
C TYR A 98 6.22 -0.48 17.71
N ILE A 99 6.19 -1.04 18.93
CA ILE A 99 6.14 -0.23 20.16
C ILE A 99 7.44 0.57 20.34
N GLU A 100 8.58 -0.07 20.09
CA GLU A 100 9.89 0.57 20.24
C GLU A 100 10.08 1.72 19.26
N GLU A 101 9.58 1.56 18.03
CA GLU A 101 9.63 2.59 16.98
C GLU A 101 8.46 3.60 17.06
N GLY A 102 7.50 3.39 17.97
CA GLY A 102 6.33 4.26 18.13
C GLY A 102 5.29 4.14 17.02
N PHE A 103 5.26 3.01 16.32
CA PHE A 103 4.28 2.69 15.28
C PHE A 103 2.95 2.17 15.86
N ASP A 104 1.88 2.36 15.09
CA ASP A 104 0.57 1.82 15.42
C ASP A 104 0.53 0.30 15.22
N MET A 105 0.29 -0.44 16.31
CA MET A 105 0.18 -1.90 16.31
C MET A 105 -1.18 -2.42 15.83
N THR A 106 -2.18 -1.55 15.64
CA THR A 106 -3.55 -1.92 15.25
C THR A 106 -3.60 -2.90 14.07
N PRO A 107 -2.81 -2.73 12.98
CA PRO A 107 -2.76 -3.70 11.88
C PRO A 107 -2.41 -5.13 12.34
N LEU A 108 -1.38 -5.27 13.18
CA LEU A 108 -0.89 -6.57 13.66
C LEU A 108 -1.89 -7.23 14.61
N ILE A 109 -2.51 -6.44 15.49
CA ILE A 109 -3.54 -6.91 16.42
C ILE A 109 -4.77 -7.38 15.66
N ASN A 110 -5.24 -6.63 14.66
CA ASN A 110 -6.41 -7.01 13.88
C ASN A 110 -6.12 -8.19 12.96
N PHE A 111 -4.90 -8.30 12.41
CA PHE A 111 -4.46 -9.49 11.70
C PHE A 111 -4.54 -10.73 12.60
N TRP A 112 -4.02 -10.64 13.83
CA TRP A 112 -4.06 -11.75 14.78
C TRP A 112 -5.48 -12.13 15.19
N LYS A 113 -6.36 -11.14 15.43
CA LYS A 113 -7.79 -11.39 15.69
C LYS A 113 -8.45 -12.18 14.57
N LEU A 114 -8.21 -11.82 13.31
CA LEU A 114 -8.76 -12.55 12.15
C LEU A 114 -8.14 -13.94 12.01
N LEU A 115 -6.83 -14.06 12.23
CA LEU A 115 -6.13 -15.34 12.10
C LEU A 115 -6.57 -16.36 13.15
N MET A 116 -6.83 -15.94 14.40
CA MET A 116 -7.37 -16.81 15.45
C MET A 116 -8.74 -17.43 15.10
N LEU A 117 -9.49 -16.83 14.16
CA LEU A 117 -10.77 -17.36 13.68
C LEU A 117 -10.61 -18.38 12.55
N ASN A 118 -9.39 -18.62 12.07
CA ASN A 118 -9.15 -19.63 11.05
C ASN A 118 -9.39 -21.03 11.62
N GLU A 119 -10.06 -21.90 10.87
CA GLU A 119 -10.36 -23.28 11.27
C GLU A 119 -9.12 -24.18 11.23
N ASP A 120 -8.09 -23.80 10.46
CA ASP A 120 -6.87 -24.57 10.27
C ASP A 120 -5.73 -24.10 11.18
N LYS A 121 -5.38 -24.93 12.17
CA LYS A 121 -4.30 -24.62 13.13
C LYS A 121 -2.93 -24.48 12.47
N VAL A 122 -2.66 -25.22 11.38
CA VAL A 122 -1.39 -25.10 10.65
C VAL A 122 -1.29 -23.71 10.02
N VAL A 123 -2.40 -23.16 9.54
CA VAL A 123 -2.46 -21.79 9.02
C VAL A 123 -2.28 -20.77 10.14
N ILE A 124 -2.91 -20.96 11.31
CA ILE A 124 -2.73 -20.08 12.48
C ILE A 124 -1.23 -19.97 12.86
N ASP A 125 -0.52 -21.09 12.83
CA ASP A 125 0.88 -21.16 13.24
C ASP A 125 1.86 -20.64 12.17
N SER A 126 1.52 -20.77 10.88
CA SER A 126 2.47 -20.55 9.78
C SER A 126 2.22 -19.31 8.93
N LEU A 127 0.99 -18.79 8.87
CA LEU A 127 0.63 -17.72 7.94
C LEU A 127 1.39 -16.42 8.18
N TYR A 128 1.54 -16.02 9.44
CA TYR A 128 2.28 -14.79 9.74
C TYR A 128 3.75 -14.89 9.30
N LYS A 129 4.36 -16.07 9.50
CA LYS A 129 5.74 -16.32 9.06
C LYS A 129 5.88 -16.19 7.54
N PHE A 130 4.92 -16.73 6.79
CA PHE A 130 4.86 -16.56 5.33
C PHE A 130 4.69 -15.09 4.93
N ALA A 131 3.77 -14.37 5.58
CA ALA A 131 3.52 -12.96 5.31
C ALA A 131 4.75 -12.08 5.59
N GLN A 132 5.44 -12.33 6.71
CA GLN A 132 6.65 -11.61 7.07
C GLN A 132 7.82 -11.94 6.14
N HIS A 133 8.00 -13.20 5.76
CA HIS A 133 9.09 -13.62 4.87
C HIS A 133 9.03 -12.90 3.52
N PHE A 134 7.84 -12.77 2.93
CA PHE A 134 7.62 -12.06 1.67
C PHE A 134 7.23 -10.58 1.85
N GLN A 135 7.27 -10.07 3.09
CA GLN A 135 6.97 -8.68 3.43
C GLN A 135 5.60 -8.20 2.91
N PHE A 136 4.57 -9.04 3.00
CA PHE A 136 3.22 -8.62 2.62
C PHE A 136 2.72 -7.51 3.56
N PRO A 137 2.30 -6.35 3.02
CA PRO A 137 1.72 -5.29 3.84
C PRO A 137 0.45 -5.76 4.54
N ILE A 138 0.28 -5.38 5.80
CA ILE A 138 -0.92 -5.63 6.60
C ILE A 138 -1.66 -4.30 6.78
N THR A 139 -2.96 -4.28 6.52
CA THR A 139 -3.81 -3.10 6.65
C THR A 139 -4.30 -2.92 8.08
N ASP A 140 -4.79 -1.72 8.41
CA ASP A 140 -5.38 -1.41 9.72
C ASP A 140 -6.55 -2.33 10.09
N MET A 141 -7.20 -2.92 9.09
CA MET A 141 -8.31 -3.86 9.26
C MET A 141 -7.83 -5.32 9.44
N GLY A 142 -6.52 -5.57 9.43
CA GLY A 142 -5.92 -6.91 9.62
C GLY A 142 -5.87 -7.79 8.36
N TYR A 143 -6.23 -7.25 7.20
CA TYR A 143 -6.03 -7.94 5.92
C TYR A 143 -4.58 -7.78 5.49
N PHE A 144 -4.06 -8.73 4.73
CA PHE A 144 -2.76 -8.56 4.08
C PHE A 144 -2.91 -8.50 2.56
N ILE A 145 -1.98 -7.80 1.91
CA ILE A 145 -2.01 -7.56 0.48
C ILE A 145 -1.12 -8.60 -0.22
N ALA A 146 -1.75 -9.47 -1.01
CA ALA A 146 -1.08 -10.40 -1.91
C ALA A 146 -1.51 -10.15 -3.35
N TYR A 147 -0.92 -10.84 -4.33
CA TYR A 147 -1.14 -10.52 -5.74
C TYR A 147 -1.71 -11.69 -6.52
N LYS A 148 -2.41 -11.38 -7.61
CA LYS A 148 -2.91 -12.37 -8.57
C LYS A 148 -2.65 -11.93 -10.00
N SER A 149 -2.16 -12.85 -10.82
CA SER A 149 -2.16 -12.71 -12.28
C SER A 149 -3.52 -13.08 -12.86
N VAL A 150 -4.04 -12.20 -13.71
CA VAL A 150 -5.37 -12.31 -14.31
C VAL A 150 -5.34 -11.99 -15.79
N ASN A 151 -6.27 -12.58 -16.53
CA ASN A 151 -6.56 -12.21 -17.91
C ASN A 151 -7.66 -11.16 -17.93
N PHE A 152 -7.61 -10.25 -18.89
CA PHE A 152 -8.74 -9.36 -19.14
C PHE A 152 -9.70 -10.05 -20.12
N ALA A 153 -10.93 -10.32 -19.69
CA ALA A 153 -11.96 -10.95 -20.53
C ALA A 153 -13.00 -9.94 -21.06
N GLY A 154 -12.83 -8.64 -20.77
CA GLY A 154 -13.67 -7.59 -21.32
C GLY A 154 -13.35 -7.23 -22.76
N LYS A 155 -14.19 -6.38 -23.36
CA LYS A 155 -14.02 -5.95 -24.77
C LYS A 155 -12.84 -4.99 -24.93
N LYS A 156 -12.59 -4.10 -23.95
CA LYS A 156 -11.45 -3.17 -23.92
C LYS A 156 -11.27 -2.61 -22.51
N VAL A 157 -10.04 -2.55 -21.98
CA VAL A 157 -9.75 -1.71 -20.81
C VAL A 157 -9.54 -0.29 -21.29
N GLU A 158 -10.13 0.70 -20.62
CA GLU A 158 -9.87 2.09 -20.94
C GLU A 158 -8.39 2.44 -20.61
N PRO A 159 -7.58 2.92 -21.58
CA PRO A 159 -6.18 3.26 -21.32
C PRO A 159 -6.02 4.31 -20.22
N LEU A 160 -7.03 5.19 -20.05
CA LEU A 160 -7.12 6.14 -18.95
C LEU A 160 -7.13 5.43 -17.59
N ALA A 161 -7.99 4.42 -17.39
CA ALA A 161 -8.08 3.70 -16.12
C ALA A 161 -6.76 3.03 -15.73
N ILE A 162 -6.07 2.38 -16.68
CA ILE A 162 -4.75 1.79 -16.44
C ILE A 162 -3.74 2.88 -16.08
N LYS A 163 -3.78 4.02 -16.77
CA LYS A 163 -2.87 5.14 -16.51
C LYS A 163 -3.09 5.73 -15.12
N ILE A 164 -4.34 5.94 -14.70
CA ILE A 164 -4.71 6.42 -13.36
C ILE A 164 -4.11 5.47 -12.31
N CYS A 165 -4.36 4.15 -12.42
CA CYS A 165 -3.83 3.17 -11.48
C CYS A 165 -2.31 3.25 -11.35
N ASN A 166 -1.60 3.22 -12.48
CA ASN A 166 -0.14 3.18 -12.50
C ASN A 166 0.48 4.47 -11.95
N GLU A 167 -0.03 5.63 -12.36
CA GLU A 167 0.49 6.92 -11.91
C GLU A 167 0.15 7.18 -10.44
N PHE A 168 -1.05 6.83 -9.97
CA PHE A 168 -1.41 6.98 -8.56
C PHE A 168 -0.48 6.17 -7.65
N ILE A 169 -0.26 4.89 -7.98
CA ILE A 169 0.65 4.03 -7.22
C ILE A 169 2.08 4.59 -7.25
N ARG A 170 2.57 5.00 -8.42
CA ARG A 170 3.92 5.58 -8.58
C ARG A 170 4.09 6.86 -7.76
N ILE A 171 3.12 7.77 -7.77
CA ILE A 171 3.19 9.04 -7.02
C ILE A 171 3.18 8.79 -5.51
N LYS A 172 2.32 7.87 -5.04
CA LYS A 172 2.29 7.46 -3.64
C LYS A 172 3.59 6.77 -3.21
N SER A 173 4.19 5.93 -4.08
CA SER A 173 5.42 5.18 -3.74
C SER A 173 6.64 6.08 -3.55
N ILE A 174 6.65 7.27 -4.17
CA ILE A 174 7.72 8.27 -3.99
C ILE A 174 7.38 9.33 -2.92
N GLY A 175 6.32 9.11 -2.12
CA GLY A 175 5.93 9.98 -1.01
C GLY A 175 5.31 11.32 -1.42
N LYS A 176 4.86 11.47 -2.68
CA LYS A 176 4.22 12.69 -3.16
C LYS A 176 2.69 12.65 -3.02
N ASN A 177 2.06 13.81 -2.91
CA ASN A 177 0.59 13.92 -2.85
C ASN A 177 -0.03 13.86 -4.26
N PRO A 178 -0.89 12.86 -4.57
CA PRO A 178 -1.64 12.79 -5.84
C PRO A 178 -2.49 14.02 -6.16
N ASP A 179 -2.97 14.77 -5.16
CA ASP A 179 -3.76 15.99 -5.39
C ASP A 179 -3.00 17.07 -6.16
N ASN A 180 -1.66 17.03 -6.12
CA ASN A 180 -0.79 17.98 -6.82
C ASN A 180 -0.61 17.65 -8.32
N TYR A 181 -1.26 16.60 -8.81
CA TYR A 181 -1.09 16.11 -10.17
C TYR A 181 -2.43 15.97 -10.88
N SER A 182 -2.43 16.25 -12.18
CA SER A 182 -3.57 16.03 -13.06
C SER A 182 -3.16 15.18 -14.27
N LEU A 183 -4.09 14.35 -14.75
CA LEU A 183 -3.92 13.66 -16.02
C LEU A 183 -4.47 14.53 -17.16
N ILE A 184 -3.70 14.59 -18.23
CA ILE A 184 -4.08 15.24 -19.49
C ILE A 184 -4.07 14.23 -20.62
N CYS A 185 -4.95 14.42 -21.59
CA CYS A 185 -4.97 13.72 -22.86
C CYS A 185 -4.46 14.66 -23.95
N ASN A 186 -3.34 14.32 -24.58
CA ASN A 186 -2.81 15.08 -25.71
C ASN A 186 -3.56 14.68 -26.97
N ASN A 187 -3.91 15.66 -27.81
CA ASN A 187 -4.65 15.48 -29.07
C ASN A 187 -5.92 14.62 -28.89
N PRO A 188 -6.88 15.05 -28.04
CA PRO A 188 -8.04 14.26 -27.64
C PRO A 188 -8.93 13.85 -28.82
N ASP A 189 -8.87 14.59 -29.92
CA ASP A 189 -9.67 14.40 -31.14
C ASP A 189 -8.98 13.51 -32.19
N SER A 190 -7.76 13.04 -31.93
CA SER A 190 -7.06 12.13 -32.84
C SER A 190 -7.75 10.75 -32.88
N GLU A 191 -7.91 10.18 -34.08
CA GLU A 191 -8.53 8.85 -34.28
C GLU A 191 -7.66 7.67 -33.76
N GLY A 192 -6.51 7.96 -33.15
CA GLY A 192 -5.53 6.98 -32.66
C GLY A 192 -5.66 6.57 -31.19
N VAL A 193 -4.65 5.85 -30.69
CA VAL A 193 -4.55 5.54 -29.26
C VAL A 193 -4.28 6.84 -28.50
N LYS A 194 -5.24 7.23 -27.65
CA LYS A 194 -5.11 8.42 -26.79
C LYS A 194 -3.88 8.32 -25.89
N GLY A 195 -3.04 9.35 -25.93
CA GLY A 195 -1.86 9.48 -25.09
C GLY A 195 -2.22 10.25 -23.82
N TYR A 196 -2.11 9.58 -22.67
CA TYR A 196 -2.31 10.20 -21.37
C TYR A 196 -0.98 10.54 -20.70
N GLN A 197 -0.87 11.75 -20.16
CA GLN A 197 0.32 12.23 -19.47
C GLN A 197 -0.04 12.79 -18.10
N LEU A 198 0.80 12.53 -17.11
CA LEU A 198 0.69 13.13 -15.80
C LEU A 198 1.47 14.45 -15.76
N MET A 199 0.86 15.49 -15.22
CA MET A 199 1.49 16.81 -15.05
C MET A 199 1.26 17.33 -13.63
N GLU A 200 2.27 17.99 -13.06
CA GLU A 200 2.09 18.73 -11.80
C GLU A 200 1.16 19.92 -12.05
N ASN A 201 0.21 20.15 -11.17
CA ASN A 201 -0.83 21.17 -11.38
C ASN A 201 -0.24 22.57 -11.60
N VAL A 202 0.85 22.91 -10.92
CA VAL A 202 1.55 24.20 -11.11
C VAL A 202 2.05 24.33 -12.56
N LYS A 203 2.70 23.28 -13.08
CA LYS A 203 3.20 23.24 -14.47
C LYS A 203 2.06 23.20 -15.48
N LEU A 204 0.95 22.56 -15.12
CA LEU A 204 -0.24 22.54 -15.95
C LEU A 204 -0.84 23.93 -16.07
N GLN A 205 -0.92 24.70 -14.99
CA GLN A 205 -1.37 26.09 -15.07
C GLN A 205 -0.41 26.91 -15.94
N GLU A 206 0.91 26.83 -15.71
CA GLU A 206 1.90 27.49 -16.57
C GLU A 206 1.76 27.12 -18.05
N TYR A 207 1.45 25.85 -18.36
CA TYR A 207 1.20 25.38 -19.72
C TYR A 207 -0.14 25.88 -20.29
N LEU A 208 -1.16 25.99 -19.44
CA LEU A 208 -2.48 26.47 -19.83
C LEU A 208 -2.52 27.99 -20.03
N ASP A 209 -1.67 28.72 -19.29
CA ASP A 209 -1.52 30.17 -19.33
C ASP A 209 -0.60 30.66 -20.46
N GLN A 210 0.09 29.76 -21.18
CA GLN A 210 0.85 30.13 -22.38
C GLN A 210 -0.10 30.77 -23.41
N GLU A 211 0.22 32.02 -23.78
CA GLU A 211 -0.64 32.87 -24.61
C GLU A 211 -0.85 32.32 -26.02
N GLU A 212 -2.05 32.59 -26.54
CA GLU A 212 -2.40 32.49 -27.95
C GLU A 212 -1.68 33.62 -28.69
N GLU A 213 -0.89 33.30 -29.71
CA GLU A 213 -0.25 34.36 -30.51
C GLU A 213 -1.27 34.84 -31.56
N ASP A 214 -1.82 36.02 -31.33
CA ASP A 214 -2.66 36.72 -32.29
C ASP A 214 -1.76 37.16 -33.46
N THR A 215 -1.90 36.48 -34.59
CA THR A 215 -1.15 36.82 -35.80
C THR A 215 -2.10 37.37 -36.85
N ALA A 216 -1.67 38.43 -37.52
CA ALA A 216 -2.36 38.99 -38.67
C ALA A 216 -1.66 38.49 -39.95
N GLU A 217 -2.36 37.71 -40.76
CA GLU A 217 -1.86 37.28 -42.07
C GLU A 217 -2.45 38.17 -43.16
N ALA A 218 -1.58 38.76 -44.00
CA ALA A 218 -2.02 39.56 -45.14
C ALA A 218 -2.77 38.69 -46.15
N ILE A 219 -3.99 39.07 -46.52
CA ILE A 219 -4.81 38.31 -47.45
C ILE A 219 -4.26 38.52 -48.88
N PRO A 220 -3.86 37.45 -49.60
CA PRO A 220 -3.33 37.60 -50.95
C PRO A 220 -4.37 38.23 -51.89
N MET A 221 -3.93 39.14 -52.77
CA MET A 221 -4.82 39.83 -53.71
C MET A 221 -5.73 38.91 -54.53
N ARG A 222 -5.24 37.72 -54.92
CA ARG A 222 -6.04 36.74 -55.68
C ARG A 222 -7.32 36.29 -54.95
N GLU A 223 -7.32 36.33 -53.62
CA GLU A 223 -8.43 35.90 -52.76
C GLU A 223 -9.39 37.06 -52.54
N LEU A 224 -8.86 38.26 -52.33
CA LEU A 224 -9.64 39.50 -52.32
C LEU A 224 -10.44 39.69 -53.63
N PHE A 225 -9.86 39.36 -54.78
CA PHE A 225 -10.56 39.44 -56.08
C PHE A 225 -11.78 38.50 -56.20
N LYS A 226 -11.89 37.48 -55.34
CA LYS A 226 -13.04 36.56 -55.33
C LYS A 226 -14.14 37.00 -54.37
N MET A 227 -13.88 38.01 -53.54
CA MET A 227 -14.80 38.54 -52.55
C MET A 227 -15.52 39.77 -53.11
N THR A 228 -16.74 40.01 -52.64
CA THR A 228 -17.45 41.27 -52.86
C THR A 228 -16.79 42.41 -52.09
N ASP A 229 -17.05 43.66 -52.48
CA ASP A 229 -16.49 44.83 -51.80
C ASP A 229 -16.84 44.83 -50.30
N ALA A 230 -18.09 44.53 -49.97
CA ALA A 230 -18.56 44.44 -48.58
C ALA A 230 -17.88 43.33 -47.76
N GLU A 231 -17.48 42.22 -48.40
CA GLU A 231 -16.75 41.13 -47.73
C GLU A 231 -15.28 41.48 -47.50
N ARG A 232 -14.66 42.25 -48.40
CA ARG A 232 -13.27 42.71 -48.24
C ARG A 232 -13.13 43.76 -47.16
N ASP A 233 -14.07 44.70 -47.08
CA ASP A 233 -14.04 45.79 -46.09
C ASP A 233 -13.99 45.24 -44.64
N ALA A 234 -14.52 44.04 -44.40
CA ALA A 234 -14.46 43.36 -43.11
C ALA A 234 -13.03 42.92 -42.69
N PHE A 235 -12.07 42.92 -43.61
CA PHE A 235 -10.68 42.52 -43.38
C PHE A 235 -9.70 43.68 -43.49
N TYR A 236 -10.17 44.90 -43.80
CA TYR A 236 -9.29 46.06 -43.93
C TYR A 236 -8.91 46.60 -42.55
N ASP A 237 -7.61 46.71 -42.31
CA ASP A 237 -7.04 47.29 -41.11
C ASP A 237 -6.50 48.70 -41.44
N GLU A 238 -7.09 49.72 -40.81
CA GLU A 238 -6.72 51.11 -41.03
C GLU A 238 -5.33 51.46 -40.49
N GLU A 239 -4.86 50.78 -39.43
CA GLU A 239 -3.54 51.04 -38.83
C GLU A 239 -2.41 50.42 -39.66
N MET A 240 -2.67 49.26 -40.27
CA MET A 240 -1.71 48.54 -41.11
C MET A 240 -1.84 48.82 -42.61
N ASP A 241 -2.84 49.63 -43.01
CA ASP A 241 -3.16 50.02 -44.39
C ASP A 241 -3.19 48.82 -45.35
N GLY A 242 -4.03 47.83 -45.04
CA GLY A 242 -4.13 46.62 -45.84
C GLY A 242 -5.20 45.65 -45.38
N TYR A 243 -5.39 44.56 -46.12
CA TYR A 243 -6.36 43.53 -45.79
C TYR A 243 -5.68 42.36 -45.07
N TYR A 244 -6.07 42.12 -43.83
CA TYR A 244 -5.52 41.07 -42.99
C TYR A 244 -6.65 40.18 -42.48
N ARG A 245 -6.38 38.88 -42.35
CA ARG A 245 -7.21 38.02 -41.52
C ARG A 245 -6.50 37.80 -40.20
N GLN A 246 -7.24 37.91 -39.11
CA GLN A 246 -6.78 37.39 -37.83
C GLN A 246 -6.71 35.87 -37.94
N SER A 247 -5.56 35.32 -37.58
CA SER A 247 -5.36 33.90 -37.38
C SER A 247 -4.76 33.69 -36.00
N ILE A 248 -5.46 32.88 -35.20
CA ILE A 248 -4.93 32.40 -33.93
C ILE A 248 -3.99 31.24 -34.27
N ILE A 249 -2.70 31.39 -33.99
CA ILE A 249 -1.75 30.27 -34.06
C ILE A 249 -1.62 29.71 -32.64
N TYR A 250 -2.11 28.50 -32.44
CA TYR A 250 -1.88 27.77 -31.21
C TYR A 250 -0.43 27.30 -31.17
N THR A 251 0.37 27.82 -30.24
CA THR A 251 1.74 27.37 -29.99
C THR A 251 1.80 26.06 -29.20
N ARG A 252 0.64 25.53 -28.75
CA ARG A 252 0.51 24.30 -27.97
C ARG A 252 -0.33 23.24 -28.67
N ASP A 253 -0.02 21.98 -28.39
CA ASP A 253 -0.91 20.86 -28.72
C ASP A 253 -2.26 21.00 -28.03
N VAL A 254 -3.35 20.55 -28.67
CA VAL A 254 -4.67 20.53 -28.04
C VAL A 254 -4.65 19.50 -26.91
N VAL A 255 -4.85 19.94 -25.67
CA VAL A 255 -4.90 19.06 -24.49
C VAL A 255 -6.28 19.09 -23.85
N LYS A 256 -6.74 17.93 -23.41
CA LYS A 256 -7.91 17.80 -22.53
C LYS A 256 -7.43 17.47 -21.11
N VAL A 257 -7.82 18.26 -20.13
CA VAL A 257 -7.61 17.93 -18.71
C VAL A 257 -8.65 16.90 -18.29
N GLU A 258 -8.21 15.69 -17.93
CA GLU A 258 -9.11 14.63 -17.46
C GLU A 258 -9.48 14.83 -16.00
N GLY A 259 -8.55 15.35 -15.18
CA GLY A 259 -8.80 15.71 -13.79
C GLY A 259 -7.62 15.44 -12.86
N ILE A 260 -7.85 15.73 -11.57
CA ILE A 260 -6.88 15.51 -10.49
C ILE A 260 -6.73 14.01 -10.24
N LEU A 261 -5.49 13.56 -10.06
CA LEU A 261 -5.14 12.14 -9.99
C LEU A 261 -5.84 11.39 -8.84
N SER A 262 -6.00 12.00 -7.67
CA SER A 262 -6.73 11.41 -6.53
C SER A 262 -8.22 11.20 -6.84
N ASN A 263 -8.90 12.25 -7.30
CA ASN A 263 -10.32 12.18 -7.67
C ASN A 263 -10.57 11.15 -8.78
N LEU A 264 -9.68 11.09 -9.77
CA LEU A 264 -9.74 10.08 -10.83
C LEU A 264 -9.51 8.66 -10.29
N PHE A 265 -8.64 8.49 -9.29
CA PHE A 265 -8.42 7.19 -8.66
C PHE A 265 -9.64 6.75 -7.85
N ASP A 266 -10.30 7.66 -7.13
CA ASP A 266 -11.50 7.37 -6.35
C ASP A 266 -12.69 6.94 -7.24
N SER A 267 -12.77 7.47 -8.46
CA SER A 267 -13.81 7.09 -9.44
C SER A 267 -13.50 5.80 -10.22
N LEU A 268 -12.31 5.20 -10.07
CA LEU A 268 -11.93 3.99 -10.80
C LEU A 268 -12.91 2.83 -10.60
N GLY A 269 -13.47 2.71 -9.40
CA GLY A 269 -14.46 1.67 -9.09
C GLY A 269 -15.67 1.72 -10.02
N ASP A 270 -16.12 2.92 -10.38
CA ASP A 270 -17.23 3.12 -11.30
C ASP A 270 -16.78 3.00 -12.75
N MET A 271 -15.59 3.51 -13.10
CA MET A 271 -15.00 3.29 -14.45
C MET A 271 -14.88 1.80 -14.79
N PHE A 272 -14.42 0.96 -13.84
CA PHE A 272 -14.32 -0.48 -14.05
C PHE A 272 -15.67 -1.22 -14.06
N LYS A 273 -16.74 -0.62 -13.52
CA LYS A 273 -18.11 -1.15 -13.65
C LYS A 273 -18.70 -0.81 -15.02
N GLU A 274 -18.45 0.41 -15.51
CA GLU A 274 -18.94 0.90 -16.80
C GLU A 274 -18.19 0.28 -17.99
N VAL A 275 -16.90 -0.02 -17.82
CA VAL A 275 -16.15 -0.81 -18.77
C VAL A 275 -16.78 -2.21 -18.83
N GLU A 276 -17.36 -2.57 -19.97
CA GLU A 276 -17.83 -3.93 -20.26
C GLU A 276 -16.66 -4.93 -20.18
N GLY A 277 -16.37 -5.39 -18.97
CA GLY A 277 -15.23 -6.25 -18.74
C GLY A 277 -15.11 -6.78 -17.34
N SER A 278 -14.64 -8.01 -17.26
CA SER A 278 -14.21 -8.61 -16.00
C SER A 278 -12.86 -9.24 -16.22
N PHE A 279 -12.13 -9.42 -15.14
CA PHE A 279 -10.93 -10.21 -15.14
C PHE A 279 -11.31 -11.69 -15.05
N THR A 280 -10.40 -12.55 -15.49
CA THR A 280 -10.50 -13.99 -15.24
C THR A 280 -9.23 -14.55 -14.65
N ASP A 281 -9.33 -15.67 -13.96
CA ASP A 281 -8.14 -16.39 -13.51
C ASP A 281 -7.28 -16.79 -14.72
N ILE A 282 -5.97 -16.62 -14.60
CA ILE A 282 -5.08 -16.85 -15.74
C ILE A 282 -4.95 -18.31 -16.14
N HIS A 283 -5.28 -19.25 -15.23
CA HIS A 283 -5.08 -20.67 -15.45
C HIS A 283 -6.21 -21.29 -16.30
N THR A 284 -7.46 -21.05 -15.92
CA THR A 284 -8.63 -21.64 -16.58
C THR A 284 -9.39 -20.64 -17.45
N GLY A 285 -9.28 -19.34 -17.15
CA GLY A 285 -10.05 -18.29 -17.81
C GLY A 285 -11.56 -18.35 -17.54
N LYS A 286 -12.01 -19.13 -16.55
CA LYS A 286 -13.43 -19.40 -16.29
C LYS A 286 -13.99 -18.62 -15.11
N MET A 287 -13.16 -18.30 -14.12
CA MET A 287 -13.59 -17.58 -12.93
C MET A 287 -13.69 -16.09 -13.26
N THR A 288 -14.86 -15.49 -13.10
CA THR A 288 -15.03 -14.03 -13.19
C THR A 288 -14.48 -13.34 -11.93
N ILE A 289 -13.68 -12.30 -12.14
CA ILE A 289 -13.11 -11.44 -11.09
C ILE A 289 -13.48 -9.99 -11.42
N ARG A 290 -14.12 -9.30 -10.48
CA ARG A 290 -14.50 -7.89 -10.58
C ARG A 290 -13.77 -7.10 -9.50
N LEU A 291 -13.21 -5.95 -9.87
CA LEU A 291 -12.54 -5.09 -8.90
C LEU A 291 -13.57 -4.53 -7.91
N GLY A 292 -13.20 -4.49 -6.63
CA GLY A 292 -14.10 -4.07 -5.55
C GLY A 292 -15.09 -5.15 -5.06
N GLU A 293 -15.23 -6.27 -5.78
CA GLU A 293 -16.09 -7.38 -5.38
C GLU A 293 -15.28 -8.57 -4.83
N PRO A 294 -15.68 -9.16 -3.69
CA PRO A 294 -14.99 -10.33 -3.15
C PRO A 294 -15.13 -11.55 -4.07
N ALA A 295 -13.99 -12.08 -4.52
CA ALA A 295 -13.89 -13.41 -5.08
C ALA A 295 -14.14 -14.47 -3.99
N ARG A 296 -15.03 -15.43 -4.25
CA ARG A 296 -15.43 -16.45 -3.26
C ARG A 296 -15.36 -17.86 -3.83
N MET A 297 -14.96 -18.80 -2.98
CA MET A 297 -15.05 -20.24 -3.18
C MET A 297 -15.43 -20.85 -1.83
N ASN A 298 -16.25 -21.90 -1.82
CA ASN A 298 -16.58 -22.59 -0.57
C ASN A 298 -15.31 -23.26 -0.02
N ARG A 299 -15.04 -23.15 1.28
CA ARG A 299 -13.84 -23.75 1.90
C ARG A 299 -13.77 -25.26 1.64
N ALA A 300 -14.92 -25.95 1.67
CA ALA A 300 -15.02 -27.38 1.38
C ALA A 300 -14.68 -27.77 -0.08
N ASP A 301 -14.68 -26.79 -0.99
CA ASP A 301 -14.26 -26.97 -2.38
C ASP A 301 -12.75 -26.74 -2.59
N CYS A 302 -12.05 -26.25 -1.57
CA CYS A 302 -10.61 -26.01 -1.61
C CYS A 302 -9.83 -27.19 -1.06
N ASP A 303 -8.65 -27.43 -1.62
CA ASP A 303 -7.67 -28.35 -1.05
C ASP A 303 -6.79 -27.64 -0.02
N ASN A 304 -6.91 -28.10 1.22
CA ASN A 304 -6.19 -27.58 2.38
C ASN A 304 -4.86 -28.27 2.64
N ASP A 305 -4.44 -29.27 1.85
CA ASP A 305 -3.14 -29.92 2.04
C ASP A 305 -2.00 -28.96 1.63
N PRO A 306 -1.16 -28.49 2.58
CA PRO A 306 -0.08 -27.56 2.29
C PRO A 306 1.05 -28.19 1.45
N ASN A 307 1.09 -29.52 1.31
CA ASN A 307 2.08 -30.23 0.51
C ASN A 307 1.67 -30.30 -0.98
N VAL A 308 0.42 -30.03 -1.32
CA VAL A 308 -0.06 -30.03 -2.70
C VAL A 308 -0.04 -28.61 -3.23
N THR A 309 0.96 -28.25 -4.03
CA THR A 309 1.15 -26.85 -4.45
C THR A 309 0.16 -26.41 -5.53
N CYS A 310 -0.25 -27.26 -6.47
CA CYS A 310 -1.15 -26.92 -7.59
C CYS A 310 -2.53 -27.58 -7.46
N SER A 311 -3.25 -27.30 -6.36
CA SER A 311 -4.57 -27.88 -6.12
C SER A 311 -5.70 -26.87 -6.21
N ARG A 312 -6.95 -27.31 -6.00
CA ARG A 312 -8.15 -26.45 -6.15
C ARG A 312 -8.19 -25.39 -5.05
N GLY A 313 -8.35 -24.12 -5.44
CA GLY A 313 -8.48 -22.99 -4.51
C GLY A 313 -8.26 -21.63 -5.18
N LEU A 314 -8.51 -20.56 -4.42
CA LEU A 314 -8.26 -19.18 -4.87
C LEU A 314 -6.80 -18.80 -4.60
N HIS A 315 -5.98 -18.89 -5.64
CA HIS A 315 -4.56 -18.61 -5.49
C HIS A 315 -4.24 -17.12 -5.56
N VAL A 316 -3.37 -16.70 -4.65
CA VAL A 316 -2.63 -15.43 -4.64
C VAL A 316 -1.17 -15.72 -4.27
N GLY A 317 -0.27 -14.78 -4.54
CA GLY A 317 1.16 -14.98 -4.27
C GLY A 317 1.96 -13.68 -4.28
N THR A 318 3.28 -13.84 -4.28
CA THR A 318 4.23 -12.72 -4.33
C THR A 318 4.21 -12.02 -5.69
N PRO A 319 4.71 -10.77 -5.78
CA PRO A 319 4.91 -10.09 -7.06
C PRO A 319 5.75 -10.91 -8.06
N GLU A 320 6.80 -11.57 -7.57
CA GLU A 320 7.68 -12.41 -8.38
C GLU A 320 6.93 -13.62 -8.96
N TYR A 321 6.20 -14.35 -8.12
CA TYR A 321 5.41 -15.51 -8.54
C TYR A 321 4.38 -15.16 -9.61
N VAL A 322 3.58 -14.11 -9.36
CA VAL A 322 2.51 -13.75 -10.30
C VAL A 322 3.08 -13.26 -11.62
N SER A 323 4.23 -12.59 -11.60
CA SER A 323 4.91 -12.12 -12.81
C SER A 323 5.38 -13.29 -13.67
N GLY A 324 5.97 -14.32 -13.05
CA GLY A 324 6.38 -15.54 -13.75
C GLY A 324 5.19 -16.37 -14.26
N PHE A 325 4.13 -16.50 -13.46
CA PHE A 325 2.99 -17.36 -13.80
C PHE A 325 2.14 -16.82 -14.95
N GLY A 326 1.97 -15.50 -15.03
CA GLY A 326 1.10 -14.89 -16.03
C GLY A 326 1.76 -14.43 -17.32
N GLY A 327 3.10 -14.34 -17.35
CA GLY A 327 3.84 -13.80 -18.48
C GLY A 327 3.66 -12.28 -18.68
N GLY A 328 4.26 -11.75 -19.75
CA GLY A 328 4.34 -10.31 -20.02
C GLY A 328 3.01 -9.61 -20.30
N ASN A 329 2.02 -10.33 -20.85
CA ASN A 329 0.74 -9.76 -21.26
C ASN A 329 -0.37 -9.87 -20.21
N SER A 330 -0.12 -10.51 -19.05
CA SER A 330 -1.14 -10.59 -18.00
C SER A 330 -1.24 -9.30 -17.19
N TYR A 331 -2.42 -9.04 -16.66
CA TYR A 331 -2.63 -8.02 -15.64
C TYR A 331 -2.32 -8.59 -14.26
N LYS A 332 -1.81 -7.75 -13.37
CA LYS A 332 -1.51 -8.11 -11.98
C LYS A 332 -2.37 -7.22 -11.09
N ILE A 333 -3.17 -7.85 -10.26
CA ILE A 333 -4.05 -7.14 -9.32
C ILE A 333 -3.60 -7.41 -7.89
N ALA A 334 -3.74 -6.41 -7.03
CA ALA A 334 -3.60 -6.56 -5.60
C ALA A 334 -4.90 -7.14 -5.02
N CYS A 335 -4.79 -8.05 -4.07
CA CYS A 335 -5.89 -8.74 -3.41
C CYS A 335 -5.78 -8.51 -1.91
N LEU A 336 -6.86 -8.03 -1.30
CA LEU A 336 -7.02 -8.03 0.16
C LEU A 336 -7.35 -9.46 0.60
N VAL A 337 -6.47 -10.06 1.40
CA VAL A 337 -6.65 -11.41 1.91
C VAL A 337 -7.00 -11.36 3.39
N ASN A 338 -8.12 -11.97 3.75
CA ASN A 338 -8.52 -12.13 5.14
C ASN A 338 -7.80 -13.37 5.72
N PRO A 339 -6.98 -13.23 6.77
CA PRO A 339 -6.30 -14.37 7.42
C PRO A 339 -7.23 -15.50 7.85
N MET A 340 -8.49 -15.18 8.20
CA MET A 340 -9.52 -16.16 8.56
C MET A 340 -9.87 -17.12 7.40
N ASN A 341 -9.72 -16.67 6.15
CA ASN A 341 -10.19 -17.40 4.96
C ASN A 341 -9.08 -18.18 4.24
N VAL A 342 -7.83 -18.07 4.70
CA VAL A 342 -6.71 -18.85 4.14
C VAL A 342 -6.93 -20.33 4.45
N VAL A 343 -6.70 -21.19 3.46
CA VAL A 343 -6.90 -22.63 3.58
C VAL A 343 -5.58 -23.40 3.54
N ALA A 344 -4.53 -22.87 2.90
CA ALA A 344 -3.24 -23.54 2.87
C ALA A 344 -2.09 -22.55 2.63
N VAL A 345 -1.06 -22.67 3.47
CA VAL A 345 0.25 -22.01 3.32
C VAL A 345 1.28 -23.11 3.01
N PRO A 346 2.11 -22.97 1.97
CA PRO A 346 3.11 -23.99 1.65
C PRO A 346 4.09 -24.26 2.79
N VAL A 347 4.53 -25.51 2.90
CA VAL A 347 5.41 -25.97 3.99
C VAL A 347 6.82 -25.38 3.88
N ASP A 348 7.30 -25.04 2.68
CA ASP A 348 8.63 -24.50 2.43
C ASP A 348 8.63 -23.04 1.90
N TYR A 349 9.63 -22.24 2.30
CA TYR A 349 9.72 -20.81 1.97
C TYR A 349 10.30 -20.54 0.58
N ASN A 350 9.95 -21.37 -0.40
CA ASN A 350 9.98 -21.01 -1.82
C ASN A 350 8.68 -21.43 -2.56
N GLY A 351 7.62 -21.76 -1.81
CA GLY A 351 6.23 -21.75 -2.26
C GLY A 351 5.64 -20.34 -2.22
N GLN A 352 5.95 -19.52 -3.23
CA GLN A 352 5.57 -18.10 -3.35
C GLN A 352 4.06 -17.83 -3.57
N LYS A 353 3.20 -18.82 -3.32
CA LYS A 353 1.76 -18.78 -3.54
C LYS A 353 1.04 -19.46 -2.39
N MET A 354 -0.16 -19.02 -2.08
CA MET A 354 -1.03 -19.63 -1.07
C MET A 354 -2.45 -19.79 -1.61
N ARG A 355 -3.29 -20.49 -0.86
CA ARG A 355 -4.71 -20.68 -1.15
C ARG A 355 -5.59 -20.14 -0.05
#